data_AF-X1RBD0-F1
#
_entry.id   AF-X1RBD0-F1
#
_cell.length_a   1.000
_cell.length_b   1.000
_cell.length_c   1.000
_cell.angle_alpha   90.00
_cell.angle_beta   90.00
_cell.angle_gamma   90.00
#
_symmetry.space_group_name_H-M   'P 1'
#
loop_
_entity.id
_entity.type
_entity.pdbx_description
1 polymer ?
#
loop_
_entity_poly.entity_id
_entity_poly.type
_entity_poly.pdbx_seq_one_letter_code
_entity_poly.pdbx_strand_id
1 'polypeptide(L)'
;NKILSAAHVIAFSGSVRRPLGAALYQPAGSQSEVGKLEKVMPITLSSTANNLADAAIAGINQGIKAIPGETFCEDGGSYTVNGWTTVCQGDTVRKSGVKTGITTTTIASDSGDIIVYYGTRQVRFIDQYIVISYLDYDDVLSSVFAFFGDSGSAVVDDNNRLVGLVLGG
;
A
#
# COMPACT_ATOMS: atom_id res chain seq x y z
N ASN A 1 -11.37 15.11 -2.95
CA ASN A 1 -10.39 14.27 -2.24
C ASN A 1 -10.04 13.05 -3.07
N LYS A 2 -8.84 12.51 -2.90
CA LYS A 2 -8.36 11.33 -3.65
C LYS A 2 -7.78 10.30 -2.69
N ILE A 3 -7.75 9.05 -3.14
CA ILE A 3 -7.12 7.92 -2.46
C ILE A 3 -5.96 7.46 -3.34
N LEU A 4 -4.77 7.35 -2.75
CA LEU A 4 -3.62 6.66 -3.33
C LEU A 4 -3.54 5.28 -2.66
N SER A 5 -3.43 4.23 -3.45
CA SER A 5 -3.30 2.85 -2.96
C SER A 5 -2.54 2.00 -3.98
N ALA A 6 -2.20 0.76 -3.61
CA ALA A 6 -1.62 -0.18 -4.54
C ALA A 6 -2.63 -0.50 -5.66
N ALA A 7 -2.17 -0.56 -6.90
CA ALA A 7 -3.01 -0.90 -8.04
C ALA A 7 -3.63 -2.28 -7.88
N HIS A 8 -2.90 -3.29 -7.41
CA HIS A 8 -3.48 -4.62 -7.22
C HIS A 8 -4.66 -4.64 -6.23
N VAL A 9 -4.78 -3.63 -5.36
CA VAL A 9 -5.87 -3.51 -4.39
C VAL A 9 -7.10 -2.86 -5.03
N ILE A 10 -6.94 -1.72 -5.73
CA ILE A 10 -8.10 -0.93 -6.19
C ILE A 10 -8.36 -0.98 -7.69
N ALA A 11 -7.38 -1.42 -8.48
CA ALA A 11 -7.41 -1.39 -9.94
C ALA A 11 -7.39 -2.78 -10.60
N PHE A 12 -7.23 -3.87 -9.84
CA PHE A 12 -7.24 -5.23 -10.37
C PHE A 12 -8.20 -6.14 -9.60
N SER A 13 -8.70 -7.16 -10.28
CA SER A 13 -9.37 -8.33 -9.69
C SER A 13 -8.59 -9.56 -10.15
N GLY A 14 -7.73 -10.09 -9.27
CA GLY A 14 -6.70 -11.04 -9.66
C GLY A 14 -5.76 -10.44 -10.71
N SER A 15 -5.72 -11.01 -11.92
CA SER A 15 -4.91 -10.52 -13.04
C SER A 15 -5.69 -9.64 -14.03
N VAL A 16 -6.97 -9.36 -13.77
CA VAL A 16 -7.81 -8.56 -14.67
C VAL A 16 -7.85 -7.12 -14.19
N ARG A 17 -7.37 -6.20 -15.03
CA ARG A 17 -7.44 -4.77 -14.77
C ARG A 17 -8.87 -4.28 -14.88
N ARG A 18 -9.32 -3.51 -13.89
CA ARG A 18 -10.62 -2.82 -13.87
C ARG A 18 -10.56 -1.57 -14.76
N PRO A 19 -11.65 -1.20 -15.44
CA PRO A 19 -11.70 0.05 -16.21
C PRO A 19 -11.65 1.26 -15.28
N LEU A 20 -11.21 2.40 -15.83
CA LEU A 20 -11.39 3.69 -15.15
C LEU A 20 -12.89 3.94 -14.95
N GLY A 21 -13.24 4.62 -13.86
CA GLY A 21 -14.62 4.81 -13.42
C GLY A 21 -15.19 3.64 -12.62
N ALA A 22 -14.46 2.53 -12.47
CA ALA A 22 -14.91 1.40 -11.65
C ALA A 22 -15.09 1.83 -10.18
N ALA A 23 -16.21 1.40 -9.58
CA ALA A 23 -16.58 1.72 -8.20
C ALA A 23 -15.59 1.14 -7.18
N LEU A 24 -15.30 1.90 -6.13
CA LEU A 24 -14.59 1.48 -4.93
C LEU A 24 -15.57 1.46 -3.76
N TYR A 25 -15.49 0.42 -2.93
CA TYR A 25 -16.38 0.20 -1.80
C TYR A 25 -15.60 0.18 -0.48
N GLN A 26 -16.16 0.80 0.56
CA GLN A 26 -15.60 0.77 1.92
C GLN A 26 -16.73 0.59 2.96
N PRO A 27 -16.60 -0.35 3.92
CA PRO A 27 -15.51 -1.31 4.03
C PRO A 27 -15.50 -2.30 2.85
N ALA A 28 -14.39 -3.02 2.67
CA ALA A 28 -14.29 -4.04 1.63
C ALA A 28 -15.46 -5.05 1.70
N GLY A 29 -16.04 -5.40 0.56
CA GLY A 29 -17.19 -6.30 0.47
C GLY A 29 -18.56 -5.66 0.78
N SER A 30 -18.59 -4.37 1.13
CA SER A 30 -19.86 -3.62 1.25
C SER A 30 -20.40 -3.16 -0.11
N GLN A 31 -21.65 -2.68 -0.12
CA GLN A 31 -22.25 -1.97 -1.27
C GLN A 31 -22.09 -0.44 -1.15
N SER A 32 -21.36 0.04 -0.15
CA SER A 32 -21.17 1.48 0.10
C SER A 32 -20.08 2.03 -0.82
N GLU A 33 -20.48 2.50 -1.99
CA GLU A 33 -19.57 3.13 -2.95
C GLU A 33 -19.01 4.45 -2.38
N VAL A 34 -17.70 4.50 -2.18
CA VAL A 34 -17.01 5.68 -1.65
C VAL A 34 -16.28 6.48 -2.72
N GLY A 35 -16.11 5.92 -3.92
CA GLY A 35 -15.30 6.55 -4.95
C GLY A 35 -15.19 5.73 -6.22
N LYS A 36 -14.39 6.24 -7.16
CA LYS A 36 -14.17 5.63 -8.47
C LYS A 36 -12.70 5.68 -8.88
N LEU A 37 -12.24 4.62 -9.54
CA LEU A 37 -10.88 4.53 -10.06
C LEU A 37 -10.63 5.61 -11.12
N GLU A 38 -9.60 6.43 -10.96
CA GLU A 38 -9.28 7.53 -11.88
C GLU A 38 -8.02 7.28 -12.71
N LYS A 39 -6.99 6.69 -12.08
CA LYS A 39 -5.69 6.50 -12.72
C LYS A 39 -5.01 5.26 -12.18
N VAL A 40 -4.24 4.58 -13.02
CA VAL A 40 -3.44 3.41 -12.66
C VAL A 40 -2.08 3.59 -13.30
N MET A 41 -1.02 3.32 -12.54
CA MET A 41 0.32 3.22 -13.12
C MET A 41 0.31 2.09 -14.16
N PRO A 42 0.94 2.25 -15.34
CA PRO A 42 1.10 1.15 -16.28
C PRO A 42 1.86 0.00 -15.63
N ILE A 43 1.26 -1.20 -15.64
CA ILE A 43 1.85 -2.42 -15.09
C ILE A 43 1.77 -3.52 -16.15
N THR A 44 2.92 -4.14 -16.40
CA THR A 44 3.03 -5.32 -17.26
C THR A 44 3.04 -6.57 -16.38
N LEU A 45 2.01 -7.42 -16.53
CA LEU A 45 1.85 -8.65 -15.75
C LEU A 45 2.78 -9.76 -16.26
N SER A 46 4.07 -9.63 -15.96
CA SER A 46 5.13 -10.59 -16.31
C SER A 46 6.20 -10.64 -15.20
N SER A 47 6.79 -11.80 -14.99
CA SER A 47 7.93 -12.01 -14.08
C SER A 47 9.25 -11.43 -14.62
N THR A 48 9.28 -11.04 -15.90
CA THR A 48 10.45 -10.40 -16.54
C THR A 48 10.27 -8.91 -16.80
N ALA A 49 9.13 -8.33 -16.39
CA ALA A 49 8.86 -6.91 -16.54
C ALA A 49 9.71 -6.07 -15.58
N ASN A 50 9.89 -4.80 -15.94
CA ASN A 50 10.55 -3.79 -15.13
C ASN A 50 9.51 -2.76 -14.67
N ASN A 51 8.55 -3.18 -13.84
CA ASN A 51 7.56 -2.26 -13.30
C ASN A 51 8.19 -1.43 -12.16
N LEU A 52 7.97 -0.11 -12.15
CA LEU A 52 8.57 0.79 -11.16
C LEU A 52 7.74 0.95 -9.89
N ALA A 53 6.42 0.86 -10.00
CA ALA A 53 5.54 1.07 -8.87
C ALA A 53 4.19 0.38 -9.09
N ASP A 54 3.65 -0.16 -8.00
CA ASP A 54 2.29 -0.65 -7.91
C ASP A 54 1.41 0.44 -7.29
N ALA A 55 0.81 1.27 -8.13
CA ALA A 55 0.05 2.44 -7.66
C ALA A 55 -1.16 2.76 -8.53
N ALA A 56 -2.24 3.16 -7.87
CA ALA A 56 -3.44 3.67 -8.48
C ALA A 56 -4.06 4.79 -7.65
N ILE A 57 -4.86 5.61 -8.31
CA ILE A 57 -5.58 6.73 -7.72
C ILE A 57 -7.06 6.54 -7.95
N ALA A 58 -7.85 6.76 -6.91
CA ALA A 58 -9.30 6.88 -6.99
C ALA A 58 -9.77 8.25 -6.50
N GLY A 59 -10.82 8.76 -7.11
CA GLY A 59 -11.56 9.92 -6.62
C GLY A 59 -12.53 9.50 -5.53
N ILE A 60 -12.76 10.38 -4.55
CA ILE A 60 -13.77 10.19 -3.51
C ILE A 60 -15.08 10.86 -3.96
N ASN A 61 -16.19 10.14 -3.86
CA ASN A 61 -17.51 10.62 -4.25
C ASN A 61 -17.95 11.83 -3.42
N GLN A 62 -18.77 12.71 -4.01
CA GLN A 62 -19.31 13.87 -3.32
C GLN A 62 -20.16 13.45 -2.11
N GLY A 63 -20.02 14.17 -1.00
CA GLY A 63 -20.74 13.87 0.25
C GLY A 63 -20.04 12.83 1.15
N ILE A 64 -19.03 12.12 0.65
CA ILE A 64 -18.21 11.25 1.49
C ILE A 64 -17.18 12.09 2.24
N LYS A 65 -17.25 12.05 3.57
CA LYS A 65 -16.26 12.69 4.45
C LYS A 65 -14.93 11.96 4.30
N ALA A 66 -13.88 12.71 3.98
CA ALA A 66 -12.51 12.24 3.99
C ALA A 66 -11.60 13.34 4.52
N ILE A 67 -10.56 12.95 5.25
CA ILE A 67 -9.60 13.88 5.84
C ILE A 67 -8.24 13.59 5.20
N PRO A 68 -7.84 14.35 4.15
CA PRO A 68 -6.62 14.07 3.40
C PRO A 68 -5.37 14.07 4.28
N GLY A 69 -4.51 13.09 4.07
CA GLY A 69 -3.26 12.93 4.82
C GLY A 69 -3.45 12.29 6.20
N GLU A 70 -4.66 12.22 6.74
CA GLU A 70 -4.89 11.59 8.04
C GLU A 70 -4.83 10.06 7.93
N THR A 71 -4.01 9.45 8.78
CA THR A 71 -3.86 8.00 8.90
C THR A 71 -4.09 7.60 10.35
N PHE A 72 -4.77 6.46 10.56
CA PHE A 72 -5.11 5.93 11.88
C PHE A 72 -3.87 5.62 12.73
N CYS A 73 -3.96 5.78 14.06
CA CYS A 73 -3.02 5.19 15.01
C CYS A 73 -3.63 4.47 16.21
N GLU A 74 -2.85 3.53 16.77
CA GLU A 74 -3.25 2.65 17.89
C GLU A 74 -3.23 3.39 19.23
N ASP A 75 -4.21 4.26 19.40
CA ASP A 75 -4.62 4.92 20.66
C ASP A 75 -5.95 5.68 20.48
N GLY A 76 -6.64 5.47 19.35
CA GLY A 76 -7.79 6.27 18.95
C GLY A 76 -7.40 7.63 18.33
N GLY A 77 -6.10 7.86 18.11
CA GLY A 77 -5.58 9.04 17.44
C GLY A 77 -5.40 8.87 15.94
N SER A 78 -4.72 9.85 15.37
CA SER A 78 -4.28 9.84 13.99
C SER A 78 -2.97 10.62 13.83
N TYR A 79 -2.28 10.36 12.73
CA TYR A 79 -1.16 11.18 12.28
C TYR A 79 -1.41 11.73 10.88
N THR A 80 -0.85 12.89 10.59
CA THR A 80 -0.95 13.52 9.27
C THR A 80 0.30 13.26 8.47
N VAL A 81 0.12 12.67 7.29
CA VAL A 81 1.16 12.52 6.28
C VAL A 81 1.42 13.87 5.62
N ASN A 82 2.65 14.37 5.74
CA ASN A 82 3.05 15.69 5.26
C ASN A 82 4.17 15.59 4.22
N GLY A 83 3.79 15.72 2.95
CA GLY A 83 4.72 15.60 1.84
C GLY A 83 5.23 14.17 1.65
N TRP A 84 6.35 14.04 0.95
CA TRP A 84 6.99 12.77 0.65
C TRP A 84 8.51 12.87 0.80
N THR A 85 9.18 11.75 0.94
CA THR A 85 10.63 11.64 1.01
C THR A 85 11.11 10.32 0.42
N THR A 86 12.40 10.24 0.15
CA THR A 86 13.11 8.97 -0.01
C THR A 86 13.76 8.60 1.30
N VAL A 87 14.06 7.31 1.46
CA VAL A 87 14.82 6.75 2.59
C VAL A 87 15.99 5.93 2.07
N CYS A 88 16.96 5.68 2.92
CA CYS A 88 18.11 4.84 2.67
C CYS A 88 18.05 3.55 3.50
N GLN A 89 18.89 2.58 3.14
CA GLN A 89 19.13 1.42 4.01
C GLN A 89 19.51 1.87 5.43
N GLY A 90 18.86 1.29 6.44
CA GLY A 90 19.06 1.64 7.85
C GLY A 90 18.08 2.69 8.40
N ASP A 91 17.32 3.38 7.54
CA ASP A 91 16.29 4.31 8.00
C ASP A 91 15.07 3.58 8.55
N THR A 92 14.43 4.20 9.53
CA THR A 92 13.21 3.69 10.16
C THR A 92 11.97 4.15 9.40
N VAL A 93 11.05 3.23 9.18
CA VAL A 93 9.75 3.48 8.56
C VAL A 93 8.63 2.80 9.31
N ARG A 94 7.44 3.37 9.22
CA ARG A 94 6.23 2.81 9.84
C ARG A 94 5.05 2.84 8.89
N LYS A 95 4.06 1.98 9.14
CA LYS A 95 2.81 1.94 8.38
C LYS A 95 1.64 1.68 9.32
N SER A 96 0.43 2.06 8.91
CA SER A 96 -0.83 1.64 9.54
C SER A 96 -1.62 0.77 8.56
N GLY A 97 -1.81 -0.50 8.89
CA GLY A 97 -2.49 -1.49 8.06
C GLY A 97 -3.69 -2.12 8.78
N VAL A 98 -4.66 -2.63 8.01
CA VAL A 98 -5.88 -3.24 8.55
C VAL A 98 -5.65 -4.58 9.25
N LYS A 99 -4.53 -5.26 8.96
CA LYS A 99 -4.21 -6.58 9.52
C LYS A 99 -3.22 -6.54 10.66
N THR A 100 -2.10 -5.87 10.45
CA THR A 100 -0.99 -5.83 11.42
C THR A 100 -0.98 -4.54 12.23
N GLY A 101 -1.97 -3.66 12.03
CA GLY A 101 -2.06 -2.42 12.78
C GLY A 101 -0.91 -1.47 12.46
N ILE A 102 -0.42 -0.75 13.49
CA ILE A 102 0.81 0.03 13.35
C ILE A 102 2.03 -0.84 13.59
N THR A 103 2.92 -0.86 12.60
CA THR A 103 4.22 -1.53 12.72
C THR A 103 5.33 -0.59 12.26
N THR A 104 6.50 -0.79 12.84
CA THR A 104 7.71 -0.03 12.53
C THR A 104 8.82 -1.02 12.20
N THR A 105 9.65 -0.69 11.22
CA THR A 105 10.82 -1.50 10.84
C THR A 105 11.92 -0.61 10.26
N THR A 106 13.03 -1.24 9.92
CA THR A 106 14.16 -0.60 9.25
C THR A 106 14.25 -1.06 7.80
N ILE A 107 14.60 -0.15 6.91
CA ILE A 107 14.87 -0.47 5.50
C ILE A 107 16.09 -1.38 5.41
N ALA A 108 15.90 -2.58 4.87
CA ALA A 108 16.94 -3.57 4.65
C ALA A 108 17.71 -3.34 3.34
N SER A 109 17.03 -2.82 2.31
CA SER A 109 17.63 -2.35 1.05
C SER A 109 16.79 -1.21 0.48
N ASP A 110 17.45 -0.18 -0.07
CA ASP A 110 16.80 0.94 -0.74
C ASP A 110 16.70 0.78 -2.27
N SER A 111 17.22 -0.33 -2.81
CA SER A 111 17.01 -0.74 -4.20
C SER A 111 17.01 -2.26 -4.31
N GLY A 112 15.81 -2.84 -4.46
CA GLY A 112 15.63 -4.28 -4.58
C GLY A 112 14.55 -4.66 -5.58
N ASP A 113 14.70 -5.84 -6.16
CA ASP A 113 13.72 -6.39 -7.09
C ASP A 113 12.85 -7.43 -6.38
N ILE A 114 11.54 -7.34 -6.56
CA ILE A 114 10.59 -8.27 -5.95
C ILE A 114 9.63 -8.83 -6.99
N ILE A 115 9.10 -10.02 -6.69
CA ILE A 115 8.01 -10.63 -7.42
C ILE A 115 6.79 -10.66 -6.52
N VAL A 116 5.69 -10.09 -6.98
CA VAL A 116 4.39 -10.18 -6.32
C VAL A 116 3.37 -10.90 -7.20
N TYR A 117 2.30 -11.40 -6.59
CA TYR A 117 1.27 -12.16 -7.28
C TYR A 117 0.02 -11.32 -7.55
N TYR A 118 -0.35 -11.24 -8.82
CA TYR A 118 -1.63 -10.71 -9.30
C TYR A 118 -2.54 -11.88 -9.65
N GLY A 119 -3.27 -12.38 -8.64
CA GLY A 119 -3.93 -13.69 -8.73
C GLY A 119 -2.88 -14.79 -8.91
N THR A 120 -2.92 -15.51 -10.03
CA THR A 120 -1.95 -16.58 -10.35
C THR A 120 -0.71 -16.08 -11.12
N ARG A 121 -0.66 -14.79 -11.49
CA ARG A 121 0.45 -14.25 -12.29
C ARG A 121 1.54 -13.66 -11.40
N GLN A 122 2.78 -14.05 -11.64
CA GLN A 122 3.96 -13.40 -11.08
C GLN A 122 4.24 -12.09 -11.83
N VAL A 123 4.50 -11.03 -11.09
CA VAL A 123 4.76 -9.69 -11.62
C VAL A 123 6.00 -9.12 -10.92
N ARG A 124 7.02 -8.81 -11.71
CA ARG A 124 8.28 -8.24 -11.20
C ARG A 124 8.17 -6.71 -11.08
N PHE A 125 8.62 -6.21 -9.94
CA PHE A 125 8.86 -4.80 -9.67
C PHE A 125 10.34 -4.61 -9.35
N ILE A 126 10.93 -3.56 -9.90
CA ILE A 126 12.35 -3.23 -9.73
C ILE A 126 12.51 -1.97 -8.91
N ASP A 127 13.66 -1.79 -8.27
CA ASP A 127 13.98 -0.57 -7.51
C ASP A 127 12.98 -0.29 -6.36
N GLN A 128 12.65 -1.32 -5.60
CA GLN A 128 11.74 -1.27 -4.46
C GLN A 128 12.50 -1.17 -3.14
N TYR A 129 11.92 -0.47 -2.17
CA TYR A 129 12.33 -0.55 -0.77
C TYR A 129 12.03 -1.93 -0.19
N ILE A 130 13.04 -2.57 0.39
CA ILE A 130 12.93 -3.89 1.00
C ILE A 130 12.99 -3.75 2.52
N VAL A 131 12.07 -4.43 3.19
CA VAL A 131 12.06 -4.61 4.65
C VAL A 131 12.09 -6.10 4.96
N ILE A 132 12.72 -6.47 6.07
CA ILE A 132 12.77 -7.86 6.53
C ILE A 132 12.00 -7.94 7.85
N SER A 133 11.07 -8.87 7.94
CA SER A 133 10.33 -9.17 9.16
C SER A 133 10.70 -10.57 9.64
N TYR A 134 10.82 -10.71 10.96
CA TYR A 134 11.02 -12.01 11.59
C TYR A 134 9.70 -12.48 12.18
N LEU A 135 9.33 -13.72 11.87
CA LEU A 135 8.12 -14.32 12.40
C LEU A 135 8.35 -14.72 13.85
N ASP A 136 7.59 -14.12 14.75
CA ASP A 136 7.35 -14.69 16.07
C ASP A 136 6.16 -15.64 15.94
N TYR A 137 6.37 -16.92 16.25
CA TYR A 137 5.30 -17.92 16.14
C TYR A 137 4.19 -17.72 17.16
N ASP A 138 4.48 -17.05 18.29
CA ASP A 138 3.50 -16.82 19.34
C ASP A 138 2.62 -15.59 19.06
N ASP A 139 3.09 -14.62 18.26
CA ASP A 139 2.30 -13.48 17.79
C ASP A 139 2.74 -12.95 16.41
N VAL A 140 2.36 -13.68 15.37
CA VAL A 140 2.74 -13.38 13.97
C VAL A 140 2.25 -12.01 13.50
N LEU A 141 1.08 -11.55 13.95
CA LEU A 141 0.47 -10.34 13.39
C LEU A 141 1.11 -9.05 13.91
N SER A 142 1.59 -9.04 15.15
CA SER A 142 2.33 -7.90 15.70
C SER A 142 3.83 -7.96 15.37
N SER A 143 4.37 -9.16 15.06
CA SER A 143 5.80 -9.34 14.81
C SER A 143 6.25 -9.01 13.38
N VAL A 144 5.32 -8.93 12.41
CA VAL A 144 5.65 -8.66 11.01
C VAL A 144 5.32 -7.23 10.61
N PHE A 145 6.15 -6.65 9.74
CA PHE A 145 5.91 -5.29 9.25
C PHE A 145 4.61 -5.19 8.45
N ALA A 146 4.29 -6.16 7.60
CA ALA A 146 3.05 -6.18 6.83
C ALA A 146 2.59 -7.61 6.56
N PHE A 147 1.28 -7.80 6.42
CA PHE A 147 0.69 -9.09 6.08
C PHE A 147 -0.40 -8.96 4.98
N PHE A 148 -0.92 -10.10 4.50
CA PHE A 148 -1.98 -10.13 3.49
C PHE A 148 -3.21 -9.32 3.90
N GLY A 149 -3.39 -8.17 3.26
CA GLY A 149 -4.46 -7.21 3.55
C GLY A 149 -3.95 -5.80 3.85
N ASP A 150 -2.68 -5.64 4.20
CA ASP A 150 -2.06 -4.33 4.44
C ASP A 150 -1.61 -3.63 3.16
N SER A 151 -1.65 -4.31 2.01
CA SER A 151 -1.30 -3.74 0.73
C SER A 151 -2.00 -2.41 0.46
N GLY A 152 -1.27 -1.46 -0.10
CA GLY A 152 -1.74 -0.10 -0.36
C GLY A 152 -1.77 0.82 0.87
N SER A 153 -1.38 0.35 2.05
CA SER A 153 -1.16 1.21 3.22
C SER A 153 0.00 2.16 2.97
N ALA A 154 -0.12 3.41 3.43
CA ALA A 154 0.96 4.38 3.38
C ALA A 154 2.09 3.98 4.34
N VAL A 155 3.31 3.97 3.83
CA VAL A 155 4.56 3.84 4.60
C VAL A 155 5.14 5.24 4.76
N VAL A 156 5.51 5.62 5.99
CA VAL A 156 6.05 6.93 6.32
C VAL A 156 7.35 6.85 7.12
N ASP A 157 8.17 7.90 7.02
CA ASP A 157 9.35 8.10 7.88
C ASP A 157 8.94 8.60 9.28
N ASP A 158 9.95 8.82 10.13
CA ASP A 158 9.77 9.35 11.50
C ASP A 158 9.17 10.78 11.54
N ASN A 159 9.22 11.50 10.43
CA ASN A 159 8.64 12.85 10.28
C ASN A 159 7.25 12.83 9.62
N ASN A 160 6.63 11.65 9.50
CA ASN A 160 5.34 11.45 8.85
C ASN A 160 5.33 11.86 7.36
N ARG A 161 6.44 11.75 6.66
CA ARG A 161 6.54 11.97 5.21
C ARG A 161 6.29 10.67 4.48
N LEU A 162 5.50 10.69 3.41
CA LEU A 162 5.24 9.49 2.61
C LEU A 162 6.54 8.98 1.98
N VAL A 163 6.86 7.71 2.23
CA VAL A 163 7.99 6.98 1.61
C VAL A 163 7.49 6.12 0.46
N GLY A 164 6.35 5.47 0.63
CA GLY A 164 5.79 4.57 -0.36
C GLY A 164 4.49 3.93 0.08
N LEU A 165 4.11 2.86 -0.61
CA LEU A 165 2.95 2.04 -0.28
C LEU A 165 3.42 0.61 0.00
N VAL A 166 2.74 -0.09 0.90
CA VAL A 166 2.92 -1.53 1.05
C VAL A 166 2.53 -2.22 -0.25
N LEU A 167 3.49 -2.88 -0.91
CA LEU A 167 3.27 -3.64 -2.13
C LEU A 167 2.91 -5.10 -1.83
N GLY A 168 3.59 -5.73 -0.88
CA GLY A 168 3.46 -7.14 -0.55
C GLY A 168 4.76 -7.91 -0.81
N GLY A 169 4.81 -9.15 -0.34
CA GLY A 169 6.00 -9.99 -0.36
C GLY A 169 5.82 -11.18 0.59
#